data_AF-A0A521QH15-F1
#
_entry.id   AF-A0A521QH15-F1
#
_cell.length_a   1.000
_cell.length_b   1.000
_cell.length_c   1.000
_cell.angle_alpha   90.00
_cell.angle_beta   90.00
_cell.angle_gamma   90.00
#
_symmetry.space_group_name_H-M   'P 1'
#
loop_
_entity.id
_entity.type
_entity.pdbx_description
1 polymer ?
#
loop_
_entity_poly.entity_id
_entity_poly.type
_entity_poly.pdbx_seq_one_letter_code
_entity_poly.pdbx_strand_id
1 'polypeptide(L)'
;MFLKGKFQIILRRSMDTSTIVTVIGTFIFLAIVYLKAPESAGKGLQATIALVLEITPRMIAAFIFAGLIQVLVPEEIIAHWMGKGSGMRGIFIGIGIGTLTPGGPMTHFPIIASFYKMGVGIGPLVSYLTAWSLFGLQRIIMWELPFLGPRIVLIRLLASILFPFLAGWFSEILWEKLPV
;
A
#
# COMPACT_ATOMS: atom_id res chain seq x y z
N MET A 1 -11.64 31.33 10.43
CA MET A 1 -12.31 30.43 11.39
C MET A 1 -12.78 29.10 10.78
N PHE A 2 -13.15 29.07 9.49
CA PHE A 2 -13.66 27.88 8.77
C PHE A 2 -12.64 26.72 8.56
N LEU A 3 -11.34 27.03 8.43
CA LEU A 3 -10.28 26.03 8.22
C LEU A 3 -9.94 25.22 9.50
N LYS A 4 -10.05 25.82 10.69
CA LYS A 4 -9.77 25.15 11.97
C LYS A 4 -10.73 23.98 12.22
N GLY A 5 -12.01 24.13 11.85
CA GLY A 5 -13.04 23.09 12.04
C GLY A 5 -12.81 21.84 11.19
N LYS A 6 -12.47 22.00 9.91
CA LYS A 6 -12.13 20.86 9.03
C LYS A 6 -10.84 20.15 9.45
N PHE A 7 -9.82 20.90 9.87
CA PHE A 7 -8.55 20.33 10.32
C PHE A 7 -8.72 19.50 11.61
N GLN A 8 -9.52 19.98 12.56
CA GLN A 8 -9.88 19.26 13.79
C GLN A 8 -10.67 17.97 13.51
N ILE A 9 -11.59 17.99 12.54
CA ILE A 9 -12.37 16.81 12.13
C ILE A 9 -11.47 15.75 11.46
N ILE A 10 -10.50 16.17 10.64
CA ILE A 10 -9.52 15.28 10.00
C ILE A 10 -8.61 14.62 11.06
N LEU A 11 -8.10 15.39 12.02
CA LEU A 11 -7.25 14.88 13.11
C LEU A 11 -7.98 13.89 14.02
N ARG A 12 -9.23 14.19 14.41
CA ARG A 12 -10.02 13.33 15.30
C ARG A 12 -10.42 11.98 14.67
N ARG A 13 -10.48 11.91 13.33
CA ARG A 13 -10.77 10.68 12.57
C ARG A 13 -9.50 9.92 12.16
N SER A 14 -8.34 10.58 12.20
CA SER A 14 -7.02 10.07 11.78
C SER A 14 -6.30 9.28 12.88
N MET A 15 -6.50 9.66 14.15
CA MET A 15 -5.95 8.89 15.27
C MET A 15 -6.88 7.73 15.61
N ASP A 16 -6.80 6.68 14.80
CA ASP A 16 -7.34 5.37 15.12
C ASP A 16 -6.65 4.78 16.37
N THR A 17 -7.29 3.82 17.02
CA THR A 17 -6.74 3.14 18.21
C THR A 17 -5.34 2.57 17.94
N SER A 18 -5.07 2.12 16.71
CA SER A 18 -3.76 1.67 16.24
C SER A 18 -2.68 2.76 16.28
N THR A 19 -2.99 3.99 15.85
CA THR A 19 -2.04 5.12 15.92
C THR A 19 -1.69 5.42 17.37
N ILE A 20 -2.68 5.47 18.26
CA ILE A 20 -2.46 5.74 19.69
C ILE A 20 -1.58 4.66 20.32
N VAL A 21 -1.92 3.38 20.09
CA VAL A 21 -1.15 2.24 20.61
C VAL A 21 0.29 2.26 20.11
N THR A 22 0.50 2.56 18.82
CA THR A 22 1.85 2.62 18.23
C THR A 22 2.67 3.77 18.79
N VAL A 23 2.05 4.95 18.97
CA VAL A 23 2.71 6.11 19.55
C VAL A 23 3.12 5.83 20.99
N ILE A 24 2.21 5.30 21.81
CA ILE A 24 2.51 4.93 23.20
C ILE A 24 3.63 3.88 23.25
N GLY A 25 3.53 2.82 22.44
CA GLY A 25 4.56 1.77 22.35
C GLY A 25 5.94 2.33 21.98
N THR A 26 5.97 3.30 21.05
CA THR A 26 7.21 3.97 20.63
C THR A 26 7.83 4.78 21.79
N PHE A 27 7.03 5.54 22.54
CA PHE A 27 7.52 6.30 23.70
C PHE A 27 8.01 5.39 24.83
N ILE A 28 7.32 4.27 25.09
CA ILE A 28 7.76 3.27 26.07
C ILE A 28 9.09 2.65 25.63
N PHE A 29 9.21 2.27 24.37
CA PHE A 29 10.44 1.68 23.84
C PHE A 29 11.61 2.67 23.90
N LEU A 30 11.36 3.94 23.57
CA LEU A 30 12.34 5.02 23.70
C LEU A 30 12.80 5.18 25.15
N ALA A 31 11.87 5.19 26.12
CA ALA A 31 12.20 5.27 27.54
C ALA A 31 13.04 4.07 28.00
N ILE A 32 12.70 2.84 27.58
CA ILE A 32 13.48 1.64 27.90
C ILE A 32 14.90 1.74 27.34
N VAL A 33 15.07 2.22 26.10
CA VAL A 33 16.38 2.38 25.47
C VAL A 33 17.22 3.43 26.18
N TYR A 34 16.63 4.55 26.59
CA TYR A 34 17.32 5.59 27.37
C TYR A 34 17.74 5.09 28.76
N LEU A 35 16.94 4.23 29.40
CA LEU A 35 17.25 3.66 30.71
C LEU A 35 18.32 2.55 30.66
N LYS A 36 18.32 1.73 29.60
CA LYS A 36 19.23 0.56 29.50
C LYS A 36 20.52 0.81 28.72
N ALA A 37 20.50 1.73 27.76
CA ALA A 37 21.63 1.97 26.85
C ALA A 37 21.74 3.46 26.47
N PRO A 38 22.00 4.35 27.44
CA PRO A 38 22.00 5.80 27.23
C PRO A 38 23.00 6.24 26.16
N GLU A 39 24.16 5.59 26.05
CA GLU A 39 25.17 5.87 25.02
C GLU A 39 24.71 5.48 23.60
N SER A 40 23.79 4.51 23.48
CA SER A 40 23.25 4.05 22.19
C SER A 40 21.95 4.74 21.80
N ALA A 41 21.24 5.35 22.76
CA ALA A 41 19.99 6.07 22.52
C ALA A 41 20.17 7.24 21.52
N GLY A 42 21.27 8.00 21.66
CA GLY A 42 21.60 9.08 20.73
C GLY A 42 21.82 8.61 19.29
N LYS A 43 22.48 7.46 19.11
CA LYS A 43 22.68 6.84 17.79
C LYS A 43 21.36 6.37 17.17
N GLY A 44 20.47 5.80 17.98
CA GLY A 44 19.13 5.39 17.55
C GLY A 44 18.28 6.59 17.08
N LEU A 45 18.36 7.73 17.78
CA LEU A 45 17.66 8.94 17.37
C LEU A 45 18.22 9.53 16.07
N GLN A 46 19.56 9.53 15.91
CA GLN A 46 20.20 9.96 14.65
C GLN A 46 19.79 9.07 13.47
N ALA A 47 19.78 7.75 13.65
CA ALA A 47 19.30 6.81 12.64
C ALA A 47 17.82 7.06 12.29
N THR A 48 16.99 7.36 13.29
CA THR A 48 15.58 7.70 13.09
C THR A 48 15.42 8.97 12.27
N ILE A 49 16.18 10.03 12.60
CA ILE A 49 16.16 11.30 11.85
C ILE A 49 16.61 11.08 10.41
N ALA A 50 17.67 10.30 10.19
CA ALA A 50 18.14 9.96 8.84
C ALA A 50 17.06 9.24 8.03
N LEU A 51 16.38 8.25 8.63
CA LEU A 51 15.27 7.54 8.00
C LEU A 51 14.10 8.47 7.66
N VAL A 52 13.72 9.37 8.57
CA VAL A 52 12.65 10.35 8.34
C VAL A 52 13.00 11.27 7.16
N LEU A 53 14.23 11.79 7.13
CA LEU A 53 14.69 12.66 6.05
C LEU A 53 14.81 11.92 4.71
N GLU A 54 15.13 10.62 4.72
CA GLU A 54 15.22 9.81 3.51
C GLU A 54 13.83 9.44 2.96
N ILE A 55 12.90 9.04 3.81
CA ILE A 55 11.61 8.47 3.42
C ILE A 55 10.57 9.55 3.15
N THR A 56 10.53 10.63 3.95
CA THR A 56 9.48 11.67 3.86
C THR A 56 9.41 12.32 2.48
N PRO A 57 10.52 12.73 1.83
CA PRO A 57 10.47 13.32 0.50
C PRO A 57 9.93 12.33 -0.55
N ARG A 58 10.31 11.05 -0.45
CA ARG A 58 9.82 9.98 -1.34
C ARG A 58 8.31 9.78 -1.16
N MET A 59 7.81 9.83 0.07
CA MET A 59 6.37 9.75 0.35
C MET A 59 5.60 10.93 -0.21
N ILE A 60 6.11 12.16 -0.03
CA ILE A 60 5.48 13.36 -0.60
C ILE A 60 5.39 13.23 -2.13
N ALA A 61 6.47 12.84 -2.79
CA ALA A 61 6.49 12.61 -4.24
C ALA A 61 5.49 11.52 -4.66
N ALA A 62 5.42 10.41 -3.92
CA ALA A 62 4.46 9.34 -4.17
C ALA A 62 3.00 9.80 -4.03
N PHE A 63 2.68 10.61 -3.01
CA PHE A 63 1.35 11.17 -2.82
C PHE A 63 0.97 12.16 -3.92
N ILE A 64 1.92 13.00 -4.35
CA ILE A 64 1.71 13.91 -5.49
C ILE A 64 1.46 13.09 -6.75
N PHE A 65 2.31 12.09 -7.04
CA PHE A 65 2.14 11.21 -8.20
C PHE A 65 0.79 10.47 -8.17
N ALA A 66 0.40 9.94 -7.00
CA ALA A 66 -0.90 9.31 -6.82
C ALA A 66 -2.08 10.28 -6.96
N GLY A 67 -1.91 11.57 -6.66
CA GLY A 67 -2.90 12.61 -6.97
C GLY A 67 -2.96 12.94 -8.47
N LEU A 68 -1.79 13.02 -9.12
CA LEU A 68 -1.68 13.35 -10.54
C LEU A 68 -2.16 12.21 -11.46
N ILE A 69 -1.92 10.95 -11.09
CA ILE A 69 -2.38 9.80 -11.88
C ILE A 69 -3.90 9.73 -11.96
N GLN A 70 -4.61 10.23 -10.94
CA GLN A 70 -6.07 10.36 -10.94
C GLN A 70 -6.57 11.39 -11.95
N VAL A 71 -5.76 12.42 -12.24
CA VAL A 71 -6.07 13.43 -13.26
C VAL A 71 -5.67 12.91 -14.64
N LEU A 72 -4.59 12.13 -14.73
CA LEU A 72 -4.03 11.68 -16.00
C LEU A 72 -4.77 10.47 -16.59
N VAL A 73 -5.26 9.56 -15.74
CA VAL A 73 -6.03 8.40 -16.19
C VAL A 73 -7.51 8.74 -16.05
N PRO A 74 -8.24 8.90 -17.17
CA PRO A 74 -9.65 9.24 -17.11
C PRO A 74 -10.40 8.17 -16.31
N GLU A 75 -11.23 8.61 -15.35
CA GLU A 75 -12.02 7.72 -14.51
C GLU A 75 -12.86 6.76 -15.37
N GLU A 76 -13.31 7.22 -16.55
CA GLU A 76 -14.08 6.40 -17.49
C GLU A 76 -13.27 5.21 -18.03
N ILE A 77 -11.96 5.36 -18.22
CA ILE A 77 -11.10 4.27 -18.71
C ILE A 77 -10.92 3.23 -17.59
N ILE A 78 -10.65 3.65 -16.37
CA ILE A 78 -10.49 2.70 -15.26
C ILE A 78 -11.82 2.01 -14.95
N ALA A 79 -12.93 2.75 -14.91
CA ALA A 79 -14.26 2.20 -14.68
C ALA A 79 -14.72 1.27 -15.82
N HIS A 80 -14.40 1.57 -17.08
CA HIS A 80 -14.77 0.72 -18.20
C HIS A 80 -14.04 -0.64 -18.17
N TRP A 81 -12.76 -0.63 -17.79
CA TRP A 81 -11.91 -1.83 -17.84
C TRP A 81 -11.86 -2.62 -16.53
N MET A 82 -12.03 -1.95 -15.40
CA MET A 82 -11.92 -2.53 -14.05
C MET A 82 -13.13 -2.23 -13.16
N GLY A 83 -14.20 -1.62 -13.68
CA GLY A 83 -15.41 -1.32 -12.90
C GLY A 83 -16.17 -2.56 -12.45
N LYS A 84 -17.27 -2.34 -11.71
CA LYS A 84 -18.21 -3.40 -11.34
C LYS A 84 -18.71 -4.14 -12.59
N GLY A 85 -18.67 -5.47 -12.56
CA GLY A 85 -19.05 -6.31 -13.71
C GLY A 85 -17.96 -6.48 -14.77
N SER A 86 -16.75 -5.94 -14.57
CA SER A 86 -15.60 -6.22 -15.46
C SER A 86 -15.12 -7.69 -15.42
N GLY A 87 -15.53 -8.43 -14.39
CA GLY A 87 -15.26 -9.86 -14.22
C GLY A 87 -13.77 -10.20 -14.35
N MET A 88 -13.48 -11.30 -15.04
CA MET A 88 -12.10 -11.77 -15.22
C MET A 88 -11.18 -10.75 -15.90
N ARG A 89 -11.71 -9.93 -16.83
CA ARG A 89 -10.91 -8.90 -17.54
C ARG A 89 -10.36 -7.88 -16.55
N GLY A 90 -11.21 -7.37 -15.66
CA GLY A 90 -10.76 -6.44 -14.63
C GLY A 90 -9.76 -7.07 -13.66
N ILE A 91 -9.95 -8.34 -13.29
CA ILE A 91 -9.01 -9.07 -12.42
C ILE A 91 -7.61 -9.12 -13.04
N PHE A 92 -7.48 -9.52 -14.31
CA PHE A 92 -6.18 -9.60 -14.98
C PHE A 92 -5.50 -8.24 -15.12
N ILE A 93 -6.28 -7.18 -15.35
CA ILE A 93 -5.76 -5.81 -15.39
C ILE A 93 -5.25 -5.40 -14.01
N GLY A 94 -6.01 -5.69 -12.95
CA GLY A 94 -5.58 -5.47 -11.57
C GLY A 94 -4.24 -6.16 -11.28
N ILE A 95 -4.09 -7.42 -11.68
CA ILE A 95 -2.82 -8.17 -11.53
C ILE A 95 -1.67 -7.46 -12.25
N GLY A 96 -1.88 -7.04 -13.49
CA GLY A 96 -0.87 -6.34 -14.29
C GLY A 96 -0.44 -5.02 -13.65
N ILE A 97 -1.40 -4.16 -13.32
CA ILE A 97 -1.11 -2.86 -12.70
C ILE A 97 -0.44 -3.05 -11.32
N GLY A 98 -0.90 -4.01 -10.51
CA GLY A 98 -0.33 -4.29 -9.19
C GLY A 98 1.11 -4.77 -9.26
N THR A 99 1.41 -5.65 -10.22
CA THR A 99 2.76 -6.16 -10.48
C THR A 99 3.72 -5.04 -10.91
N LEU A 100 3.24 -4.14 -11.78
CA LEU A 100 4.06 -3.10 -12.40
C LEU A 100 4.23 -1.85 -11.55
N THR A 101 3.26 -1.54 -10.67
CA THR A 101 3.32 -0.32 -9.85
C THR A 101 4.46 -0.46 -8.83
N PRO A 102 5.47 0.42 -8.86
CA PRO A 102 6.55 0.40 -7.88
C PRO A 102 6.13 1.14 -6.61
N GLY A 103 6.73 0.75 -5.49
CA GLY A 103 6.57 1.46 -4.22
C GLY A 103 6.20 0.57 -3.06
N GLY A 104 6.18 1.19 -1.88
CA GLY A 104 5.73 0.56 -0.63
C GLY A 104 4.26 0.86 -0.32
N PRO A 105 3.74 0.38 0.82
CA PRO A 105 2.36 0.65 1.26
C PRO A 105 1.92 2.12 1.09
N MET A 106 2.82 3.07 1.37
CA MET A 106 2.55 4.51 1.28
C MET A 106 2.21 4.99 -0.13
N THR A 107 2.60 4.27 -1.17
CA THR A 107 2.21 4.57 -2.56
C THR A 107 0.94 3.83 -2.96
N HIS A 108 0.84 2.55 -2.61
CA HIS A 108 -0.23 1.67 -3.09
C HIS A 108 -1.59 1.95 -2.44
N PHE A 109 -1.64 2.23 -1.14
CA PHE A 109 -2.91 2.46 -0.45
C PHE A 109 -3.66 3.71 -0.94
N PRO A 110 -3.00 4.86 -1.21
CA PRO A 110 -3.64 5.98 -1.87
C PRO A 110 -4.22 5.65 -3.25
N ILE A 111 -3.51 4.86 -4.06
CA ILE A 111 -3.96 4.42 -5.39
C ILE A 111 -5.21 3.55 -5.26
N ILE A 112 -5.17 2.55 -4.37
CA ILE A 112 -6.31 1.66 -4.09
C ILE A 112 -7.52 2.45 -3.60
N ALA A 113 -7.31 3.39 -2.66
CA ALA A 113 -8.39 4.21 -2.13
C ALA A 113 -9.03 5.10 -3.21
N SER A 114 -8.22 5.58 -4.17
CA SER A 114 -8.73 6.29 -5.34
C SER A 114 -9.50 5.37 -6.28
N PHE A 115 -8.93 4.22 -6.66
CA PHE A 115 -9.59 3.23 -7.51
C PHE A 115 -10.95 2.81 -6.95
N TYR A 116 -11.01 2.58 -5.63
CA TYR A 116 -12.27 2.28 -4.95
C TYR A 116 -13.30 3.40 -5.07
N LYS A 117 -12.89 4.67 -4.94
CA LYS A 117 -13.78 5.83 -5.11
C LYS A 117 -14.25 6.00 -6.56
N MET A 118 -13.43 5.62 -7.53
CA MET A 118 -13.77 5.63 -8.97
C MET A 118 -14.68 4.46 -9.38
N GLY A 119 -15.13 3.62 -8.44
CA GLY A 119 -16.07 2.53 -8.72
C GLY A 119 -15.43 1.28 -9.32
N VAL A 120 -14.10 1.12 -9.17
CA VAL A 120 -13.41 -0.12 -9.52
C VAL A 120 -14.00 -1.28 -8.72
N GLY A 121 -14.22 -2.41 -9.40
CA GLY A 121 -14.73 -3.63 -8.80
C GLY A 121 -13.80 -4.16 -7.70
N ILE A 122 -14.38 -4.85 -6.73
CA ILE A 122 -13.63 -5.44 -5.62
C ILE A 122 -12.63 -6.51 -6.09
N GLY A 123 -12.99 -7.29 -7.11
CA GLY A 123 -12.11 -8.31 -7.70
C GLY A 123 -10.82 -7.71 -8.26
N PRO A 124 -10.92 -6.75 -9.20
CA PRO A 124 -9.78 -5.99 -9.71
C PRO A 124 -8.93 -5.29 -8.64
N LEU A 125 -9.56 -4.73 -7.60
CA LEU A 125 -8.85 -4.09 -6.48
C LEU A 125 -8.05 -5.08 -5.63
N VAL A 126 -8.67 -6.20 -5.27
CA VAL A 126 -8.03 -7.24 -4.46
C VAL A 126 -6.92 -7.92 -5.27
N SER A 127 -7.17 -8.22 -6.55
CA SER A 127 -6.15 -8.81 -7.42
C SER A 127 -4.95 -7.87 -7.59
N TYR A 128 -5.17 -6.55 -7.71
CA TYR A 128 -4.12 -5.54 -7.67
C TYR A 128 -3.29 -5.61 -6.38
N LEU A 129 -3.94 -5.58 -5.22
CA LEU A 129 -3.26 -5.55 -3.93
C LEU A 129 -2.46 -6.83 -3.68
N THR A 130 -3.04 -8.00 -4.03
CA THR A 130 -2.36 -9.29 -3.91
C THR A 130 -1.21 -9.41 -4.90
N ALA A 131 -1.39 -8.98 -6.15
CA ALA A 131 -0.34 -9.00 -7.17
C ALA A 131 0.83 -8.09 -6.80
N TRP A 132 0.59 -6.87 -6.31
CA TRP A 132 1.66 -6.04 -5.79
C TRP A 132 2.40 -6.73 -4.64
N SER A 133 1.66 -7.29 -3.69
CA SER A 133 2.21 -7.96 -2.52
C SER A 133 3.10 -9.14 -2.90
N LEU A 134 2.76 -9.91 -3.93
CA LEU A 134 3.50 -11.10 -4.35
C LEU A 134 4.52 -10.82 -5.46
N PHE A 135 4.19 -9.96 -6.42
CA PHE A 135 4.90 -9.80 -7.69
C PHE A 135 5.49 -8.42 -7.92
N GLY A 136 5.51 -7.54 -6.92
CA GLY A 136 6.08 -6.19 -7.07
C GLY A 136 7.39 -6.21 -7.84
N LEU A 137 7.37 -5.77 -9.10
CA LEU A 137 8.44 -6.01 -10.07
C LEU A 137 9.74 -5.30 -9.65
N GLN A 138 9.59 -4.09 -9.12
CA GLN A 138 10.69 -3.34 -8.51
C GLN A 138 11.35 -4.14 -7.37
N ARG A 139 10.56 -4.84 -6.54
CA ARG A 139 11.10 -5.64 -5.44
C ARG A 139 11.84 -6.87 -5.94
N ILE A 140 11.29 -7.55 -6.94
CA ILE A 140 11.91 -8.72 -7.56
C ILE A 140 13.28 -8.36 -8.13
N ILE A 141 13.34 -7.31 -8.94
CA ILE A 141 14.56 -6.93 -9.66
C ILE A 141 15.61 -6.35 -8.72
N MET A 142 15.21 -5.44 -7.81
CA MET A 142 16.18 -4.71 -6.98
C MET A 142 16.61 -5.46 -5.73
N TRP A 143 15.74 -6.31 -5.17
CA TRP A 143 15.98 -6.93 -3.87
C TRP A 143 16.00 -8.45 -3.96
N GLU A 144 15.06 -9.09 -4.64
CA GLU A 144 14.97 -10.53 -4.51
C GLU A 144 16.00 -11.27 -5.36
N LEU A 145 16.21 -10.85 -6.62
CA LEU A 145 17.20 -11.46 -7.49
C LEU A 145 18.64 -11.32 -6.94
N PRO A 146 19.10 -10.14 -6.49
CA PRO A 146 20.47 -9.99 -6.00
C PRO A 146 20.72 -10.70 -4.66
N PHE A 147 19.71 -10.80 -3.78
CA PHE A 147 19.90 -11.31 -2.42
C PHE A 147 19.57 -12.81 -2.31
N LEU A 148 18.57 -13.30 -3.02
CA LEU A 148 18.07 -14.69 -2.92
C LEU A 148 18.45 -15.55 -4.13
N GLY A 149 18.86 -14.92 -5.23
CA GLY A 149 19.19 -15.58 -6.48
C GLY A 149 17.96 -16.07 -7.26
N PRO A 150 18.15 -16.41 -8.55
CA PRO A 150 17.05 -16.66 -9.49
C PRO A 150 16.22 -17.91 -9.15
N ARG A 151 16.83 -18.93 -8.55
CA ARG A 151 16.15 -20.20 -8.25
C ARG A 151 15.04 -20.01 -7.19
N ILE A 152 15.33 -19.30 -6.10
CA ILE A 152 14.35 -19.03 -5.05
C ILE A 152 13.24 -18.13 -5.58
N VAL A 153 13.61 -17.06 -6.30
CA VAL A 153 12.66 -16.12 -6.91
C VAL A 153 11.71 -16.85 -7.86
N LEU A 154 12.23 -17.68 -8.76
CA LEU A 154 11.41 -18.41 -9.71
C LEU A 154 10.45 -19.39 -9.03
N ILE A 155 10.93 -20.18 -8.06
CA ILE A 155 10.09 -21.14 -7.33
C ILE A 155 8.93 -20.41 -6.65
N ARG A 156 9.19 -19.29 -5.95
CA ARG A 156 8.11 -18.58 -5.27
C ARG A 156 7.13 -17.92 -6.26
N LEU A 157 7.60 -17.43 -7.41
CA LEU A 157 6.74 -16.82 -8.42
C LEU A 157 5.81 -17.87 -9.01
N LEU A 158 6.33 -19.04 -9.37
CA LEU A 158 5.53 -20.15 -9.88
C LEU A 158 4.55 -20.67 -8.82
N ALA A 159 5.00 -20.83 -7.58
CA ALA A 159 4.15 -21.32 -6.49
C ALA A 159 3.00 -20.35 -6.14
N SER A 160 3.13 -19.07 -6.46
CA SER A 160 2.15 -18.04 -6.10
C SER A 160 1.39 -17.43 -7.28
N ILE A 161 1.69 -17.83 -8.52
CA ILE A 161 1.20 -17.21 -9.77
C ILE A 161 -0.34 -17.07 -9.82
N LEU A 162 -1.07 -18.03 -9.25
CA LEU A 162 -2.53 -18.06 -9.27
C LEU A 162 -3.17 -17.24 -8.16
N PHE A 163 -2.45 -16.90 -7.09
CA PHE A 163 -3.06 -16.30 -5.91
C PHE A 163 -3.71 -14.94 -6.15
N PRO A 164 -3.14 -14.01 -6.95
CA PRO A 164 -3.83 -12.74 -7.21
C PRO A 164 -5.13 -12.92 -7.99
N PHE A 165 -5.17 -13.87 -8.93
CA PHE A 165 -6.39 -14.20 -9.65
C PHE A 165 -7.44 -14.77 -8.70
N LEU A 166 -7.07 -15.79 -7.91
CA LEU A 166 -7.98 -16.42 -6.95
C LEU A 166 -8.48 -15.42 -5.91
N ALA A 167 -7.61 -14.58 -5.36
CA ALA A 167 -7.99 -13.56 -4.38
C ALA A 167 -9.02 -12.57 -4.95
N GLY A 168 -8.81 -12.08 -6.17
CA GLY A 168 -9.78 -11.22 -6.85
C GLY A 168 -11.09 -11.93 -7.15
N TRP A 169 -11.03 -13.17 -7.64
CA TRP A 169 -12.25 -13.92 -7.96
C TRP A 169 -13.08 -14.27 -6.71
N PHE A 170 -12.42 -14.77 -5.65
CA PHE A 170 -13.08 -15.03 -4.38
C PHE A 170 -13.65 -13.76 -3.74
N SER A 171 -12.99 -12.61 -3.89
CA SER A 171 -13.49 -11.36 -3.33
C SER A 171 -14.77 -10.90 -4.01
N GLU A 172 -14.95 -11.12 -5.32
CA GLU A 172 -16.23 -10.84 -5.99
C GLU A 172 -17.37 -11.66 -5.39
N ILE A 173 -17.16 -12.96 -5.19
CA ILE A 173 -18.17 -13.87 -4.61
C ILE A 173 -18.51 -13.47 -3.17
N LEU A 174 -17.49 -13.15 -2.36
CA LEU A 174 -17.69 -12.77 -0.97
C LEU A 174 -18.37 -11.40 -0.86
N TRP A 175 -18.03 -10.46 -1.73
CA TRP A 175 -18.59 -9.11 -1.70
C TRP A 175 -20.09 -9.09 -1.99
N GLU A 176 -20.59 -9.97 -2.84
CA GLU A 176 -22.04 -10.11 -3.08
C GLU A 176 -22.79 -10.71 -1.88
N LYS A 177 -22.11 -11.53 -1.07
CA LYS A 177 -22.71 -12.26 0.06
C LYS A 177 -22.57 -11.54 1.40
N LEU A 178 -21.63 -10.61 1.50
CA LEU A 178 -21.42 -9.82 2.72
C LEU A 178 -22.39 -8.65 2.73
N PRO A 179 -23.30 -8.55 3.72
CA PRO A 179 -24.09 -7.35 3.92
C PRO A 179 -23.16 -6.24 4.39
N VAL A 180 -22.91 -5.26 3.51
CA VAL A 180 -22.16 -4.03 3.82
C VAL A 180 -23.06 -2.83 3.58
#